data_AF-A0A918JTQ2-F1
#
_entry.id   AF-A0A918JTQ2-F1
#
_cell.length_a   1.000
_cell.length_b   1.000
_cell.length_c   1.000
_cell.angle_alpha   90.00
_cell.angle_beta   90.00
_cell.angle_gamma   90.00
#
_symmetry.space_group_name_H-M   'P 1'
#
loop_
_entity.id
_entity.type
_entity.pdbx_description
1 polymer ?
#
loop_
_entity_poly.entity_id
_entity_poly.type
_entity_poly.pdbx_seq_one_letter_code
_entity_poly.pdbx_strand_id
1 'polypeptide(L)'
;MKTHFKYLVLIILIVFTNIGFTQSIYKIQTNDTIDMKLKGTSTMHDWEMDAITATGEARFTFKTTDEKELTSLKSLTFNLIVKDLKSDSKELDKNAYKALKTNEFKDIYYTLSTSTLSPQKESYLFKTNGKLTVAGVTKDIAMDMHVVVSSNNTIICKGSYKLKMSDYGVEPPSFMMGIMKTGDDTTLDFTVTYIN
;
A
#
# COMPACT_ATOMS: atom_id res chain seq x y z
N MET A 1 36.95 -12.97 -69.65
CA MET A 1 36.37 -11.64 -69.35
C MET A 1 35.31 -11.85 -68.26
N LYS A 2 35.58 -11.40 -67.03
CA LYS A 2 34.75 -11.65 -65.84
C LYS A 2 33.69 -10.54 -65.73
N THR A 3 32.41 -10.88 -65.75
CA THR A 3 31.33 -9.93 -65.41
C THR A 3 30.63 -10.41 -64.15
N HIS A 4 30.83 -9.65 -63.09
CA HIS A 4 30.35 -9.92 -61.74
C HIS A 4 28.84 -9.69 -61.65
N PHE A 5 28.09 -10.76 -61.39
CA PHE A 5 26.72 -10.72 -60.88
C PHE A 5 26.76 -10.12 -59.47
N LYS A 6 26.65 -8.80 -59.37
CA LYS A 6 26.59 -8.09 -58.09
C LYS A 6 25.16 -8.16 -57.56
N TYR A 7 24.97 -9.11 -56.65
CA TYR A 7 23.82 -9.26 -55.77
C TYR A 7 23.38 -7.91 -55.17
N LEU A 8 22.23 -7.39 -55.63
CA LEU A 8 21.51 -6.33 -54.92
C LEU A 8 20.46 -7.01 -54.03
N VAL A 9 20.89 -7.46 -52.86
CA VAL A 9 19.97 -7.93 -51.82
C VAL A 9 19.38 -6.69 -51.15
N LEU A 10 18.14 -6.37 -51.48
CA LEU A 10 17.34 -5.36 -50.79
C LEU A 10 16.96 -5.89 -49.40
N ILE A 11 17.69 -5.47 -48.38
CA ILE A 11 17.38 -5.79 -46.97
C ILE A 11 16.21 -4.89 -46.55
N ILE A 12 15.00 -5.46 -46.49
CA ILE A 12 13.84 -4.82 -45.86
C ILE A 12 14.06 -4.86 -44.34
N LEU A 13 14.41 -3.72 -43.75
CA LEU A 13 14.49 -3.54 -42.30
C LEU A 13 13.05 -3.45 -41.76
N ILE A 14 12.52 -4.57 -41.25
CA ILE A 14 11.28 -4.54 -40.47
C ILE A 14 11.64 -3.95 -39.10
N VAL A 15 11.36 -2.66 -38.92
CA VAL A 15 11.43 -2.00 -37.62
C VAL A 15 10.23 -2.49 -36.81
N PHE A 16 10.44 -3.55 -36.02
CA PHE A 16 9.50 -3.93 -34.98
C PHE A 16 9.52 -2.84 -33.91
N THR A 17 8.53 -1.94 -33.94
CA THR A 17 8.24 -1.04 -32.82
C THR A 17 7.70 -1.88 -31.67
N ASN A 18 8.61 -2.32 -30.79
CA ASN A 18 8.21 -2.86 -29.51
C ASN A 18 7.54 -1.72 -28.73
N ILE A 19 6.21 -1.74 -28.64
CA ILE A 19 5.48 -0.93 -27.66
C ILE A 19 5.78 -1.58 -26.31
N GLY A 20 6.93 -1.23 -25.74
CA GLY A 20 7.30 -1.65 -24.40
C GLY A 20 6.41 -0.94 -23.39
N PHE A 21 5.68 -1.71 -22.58
CA PHE A 21 5.11 -1.17 -21.36
C PHE A 21 6.27 -0.77 -20.44
N THR A 22 6.40 0.52 -20.13
CA THR A 22 7.36 0.97 -19.12
C THR A 22 6.86 0.56 -17.74
N GLN A 23 7.76 0.05 -16.91
CA GLN A 23 7.48 -0.28 -15.52
C GLN A 23 8.28 0.66 -14.63
N SER A 24 7.57 1.55 -13.94
CA SER A 24 8.15 2.57 -13.07
C SER A 24 8.02 2.14 -11.61
N ILE A 25 9.08 2.37 -10.82
CA ILE A 25 9.12 2.06 -9.38
C ILE A 25 8.82 3.35 -8.64
N TYR A 26 7.67 3.41 -7.98
CA TYR A 26 7.31 4.53 -7.14
C TYR A 26 7.55 4.21 -5.68
N LYS A 27 7.91 5.21 -4.90
CA LYS A 27 8.21 5.08 -3.47
C LYS A 27 7.45 6.09 -2.63
N ILE A 28 7.23 5.75 -1.37
CA ILE A 28 6.89 6.70 -0.32
C ILE A 28 8.18 7.45 0.05
N GLN A 29 8.29 8.73 -0.27
CA GLN A 29 9.55 9.49 -0.15
C GLN A 29 9.67 10.27 1.17
N THR A 30 8.57 10.84 1.64
CA THR A 30 8.55 11.80 2.75
C THR A 30 7.30 11.61 3.61
N ASN A 31 7.32 12.04 4.87
CA ASN A 31 6.21 11.79 5.80
C ASN A 31 4.90 12.52 5.40
N ASP A 32 4.99 13.64 4.69
CA ASP A 32 3.83 14.37 4.14
C ASP A 32 3.12 13.63 2.99
N THR A 33 3.69 12.52 2.51
CA THR A 33 3.05 11.64 1.53
C THR A 33 2.10 10.62 2.17
N ILE A 34 1.94 10.64 3.49
CA ILE A 34 1.11 9.68 4.23
C ILE A 34 0.08 10.43 5.07
N ASP A 35 -1.18 10.05 4.91
CA ASP A 35 -2.28 10.36 5.82
C ASP A 35 -2.95 9.03 6.15
N MET A 36 -2.60 8.45 7.29
CA MET A 36 -3.04 7.12 7.70
C MET A 36 -3.46 7.14 9.16
N LYS A 37 -4.67 6.67 9.43
CA LYS A 37 -5.31 6.73 10.74
C LYS A 37 -5.92 5.38 11.11
N LEU A 38 -5.44 4.81 12.22
CA LEU A 38 -6.02 3.64 12.85
C LEU A 38 -7.06 4.08 13.88
N LYS A 39 -8.28 3.57 13.75
CA LYS A 39 -9.41 3.91 14.61
C LYS A 39 -9.93 2.68 15.32
N GLY A 40 -10.41 2.86 16.54
CA GLY A 40 -11.17 1.84 17.25
C GLY A 40 -12.02 2.43 18.36
N THR A 41 -12.69 1.56 19.09
CA THR A 41 -13.65 1.96 20.13
C THR A 41 -13.15 1.54 21.51
N SER A 42 -13.69 2.18 22.55
CA SER A 42 -13.60 1.69 23.93
C SER A 42 -14.88 1.96 24.68
N THR A 43 -15.06 1.36 25.85
CA THR A 43 -16.22 1.63 26.71
C THR A 43 -16.32 3.10 27.18
N MET A 44 -15.21 3.86 27.13
CA MET A 44 -15.18 5.27 27.54
C MET A 44 -15.40 6.22 26.35
N HIS A 45 -14.57 6.10 25.32
CA HIS A 45 -14.64 6.90 24.09
C HIS A 45 -13.93 6.18 22.93
N ASP A 46 -14.24 6.58 21.71
CA ASP A 46 -13.50 6.15 20.53
C ASP A 46 -12.10 6.75 20.51
N TRP A 47 -11.18 6.03 19.90
CA TRP A 47 -9.77 6.44 19.84
C TRP A 47 -9.25 6.37 18.42
N GLU A 48 -8.22 7.17 18.16
CA GLU A 48 -7.50 7.19 16.89
C GLU A 48 -5.99 7.31 17.12
N MET A 49 -5.23 6.75 16.18
CA MET A 49 -3.77 6.88 16.11
C MET A 49 -3.36 7.17 14.67
N ASP A 50 -2.54 8.20 14.49
CA ASP A 50 -1.96 8.59 13.20
C ASP A 50 -0.62 7.89 12.98
N ALA A 51 -0.39 7.42 11.76
CA ALA A 51 0.90 6.88 11.33
C ALA A 51 1.81 8.03 10.85
N ILE A 52 2.89 8.30 11.58
CA ILE A 52 3.78 9.43 11.30
C ILE A 52 4.78 9.14 10.18
N THR A 53 5.22 7.89 10.05
CA THR A 53 6.13 7.47 8.99
C THR A 53 5.71 6.13 8.42
N ALA A 54 6.02 5.90 7.15
CA ALA A 54 5.91 4.61 6.51
C ALA A 54 6.88 4.57 5.33
N THR A 55 7.23 3.35 4.92
CA THR A 55 8.00 3.11 3.70
C THR A 55 7.25 2.14 2.81
N GLY A 56 7.52 2.20 1.52
CA GLY A 56 6.84 1.34 0.57
C GLY A 56 7.33 1.58 -0.84
N GLU A 57 7.22 0.54 -1.65
CA GLU A 57 7.50 0.59 -3.09
C GLU A 57 6.33 0.00 -3.86
N ALA A 58 5.95 0.64 -4.96
CA ALA A 58 4.91 0.17 -5.85
C ALA A 58 5.41 0.16 -7.29
N ARG A 59 5.12 -0.92 -8.01
CA ARG A 59 5.45 -1.06 -9.43
C ARG A 59 4.19 -0.99 -10.26
N PHE A 60 3.94 0.18 -10.81
CA PHE A 60 2.82 0.43 -11.69
C PHE A 60 3.21 0.22 -13.15
N THR A 61 2.24 -0.17 -13.97
CA THR A 61 2.40 -0.29 -15.42
C THR A 61 1.43 0.65 -16.10
N PHE A 62 1.93 1.39 -17.09
CA PHE A 62 1.16 2.35 -17.85
C PHE A 62 1.07 1.93 -19.31
N LYS A 63 -0.03 2.29 -19.96
CA LYS A 63 -0.24 2.00 -21.38
C LYS A 63 0.74 2.74 -22.29
N THR A 64 1.16 3.92 -21.84
CA THR A 64 1.98 4.87 -22.59
C THR A 64 3.12 5.39 -21.70
N THR A 65 4.15 5.96 -22.34
CA THR A 65 5.34 6.50 -21.65
C THR A 65 5.10 7.81 -20.92
N ASP A 66 3.94 8.45 -21.12
CA ASP A 66 3.56 9.68 -20.39
C ASP A 66 2.97 9.41 -18.99
N GLU A 67 2.86 8.13 -18.61
CA GLU A 67 2.42 7.65 -17.29
C GLU A 67 1.02 8.13 -16.87
N LYS A 68 0.12 8.39 -17.82
CA LYS A 68 -1.24 8.88 -17.51
C LYS A 68 -2.30 7.79 -17.39
N GLU A 69 -2.21 6.75 -18.21
CA GLU A 69 -3.20 5.68 -18.26
C GLU A 69 -2.67 4.41 -17.58
N LEU A 70 -3.17 4.15 -16.38
CA LEU A 70 -2.75 3.03 -15.54
C LEU A 70 -3.38 1.73 -16.03
N THR A 71 -2.59 0.65 -16.12
CA THR A 71 -3.03 -0.65 -16.64
C THR A 71 -2.93 -1.76 -15.62
N SER A 72 -1.93 -1.74 -14.73
CA SER A 72 -1.80 -2.73 -13.66
C SER A 72 -0.90 -2.26 -12.52
N LEU A 73 -1.03 -2.95 -11.38
CA LEU A 73 -0.14 -2.85 -10.23
C LEU A 73 0.53 -4.22 -10.05
N LYS A 74 1.83 -4.30 -10.35
CA LYS A 74 2.61 -5.54 -10.36
C LYS A 74 3.10 -5.97 -8.99
N SER A 75 3.52 -5.01 -8.17
CA SER A 75 3.95 -5.24 -6.80
C SER A 75 3.64 -4.01 -5.97
N LEU A 76 3.31 -4.20 -4.70
CA LEU A 76 3.25 -3.14 -3.70
C LEU A 76 3.76 -3.71 -2.38
N THR A 77 4.66 -2.99 -1.75
CA THR A 77 5.07 -3.20 -0.36
C THR A 77 4.74 -1.96 0.45
N PHE A 78 4.34 -2.18 1.69
CA PHE A 78 4.14 -1.13 2.66
C PHE A 78 4.68 -1.60 4.01
N ASN A 79 5.35 -0.72 4.73
CA ASN A 79 5.91 -0.98 6.05
C ASN A 79 5.69 0.23 6.95
N LEU A 80 5.17 -0.02 8.15
CA LEU A 80 4.94 0.96 9.19
C LEU A 80 5.66 0.50 10.45
N ILE A 81 6.51 1.36 11.02
CA ILE A 81 7.09 1.14 12.33
C ILE A 81 5.98 1.38 13.35
N VAL A 82 5.65 0.38 14.18
CA VAL A 82 4.52 0.46 15.12
C VAL A 82 4.66 1.63 16.09
N LYS A 83 5.89 1.98 16.48
CA LYS A 83 6.17 3.12 17.38
C LYS A 83 5.91 4.49 16.76
N ASP A 84 5.69 4.54 15.45
CA ASP A 84 5.31 5.75 14.73
C ASP A 84 3.79 5.90 14.61
N LEU A 85 3.02 4.97 15.18
CA LEU A 85 1.61 5.22 15.50
C LEU A 85 1.54 6.13 16.72
N LYS A 86 0.94 7.31 16.59
CA LYS A 86 0.81 8.33 17.64
C LYS A 86 -0.64 8.75 17.81
N SER A 87 -1.03 8.97 19.05
CA SER A 87 -2.32 9.56 19.41
C SER A 87 -2.13 10.79 20.28
N ASP A 88 -3.23 11.44 20.62
CA ASP A 88 -3.24 12.54 21.59
C ASP A 88 -3.00 12.08 23.04
N SER A 89 -2.89 10.77 23.30
CA SER A 89 -2.61 10.19 24.62
C SER A 89 -1.38 9.28 24.62
N LYS A 90 -0.37 9.65 25.40
CA LYS A 90 0.84 8.82 25.59
C LYS A 90 0.53 7.46 26.24
N GLU A 91 -0.51 7.41 27.06
CA GLU A 91 -0.99 6.17 27.67
C GLU A 91 -1.58 5.24 26.61
N LEU A 92 -2.39 5.77 25.68
CA LEU A 92 -2.92 5.00 24.56
C LEU A 92 -1.78 4.46 23.69
N ASP A 93 -0.82 5.30 23.32
CA ASP A 93 0.37 4.90 22.57
C ASP A 93 1.09 3.72 23.23
N LYS A 94 1.40 3.85 24.52
CA LYS A 94 2.08 2.81 25.30
C LYS A 94 1.29 1.51 25.33
N ASN A 95 -0.02 1.58 25.49
CA ASN A 95 -0.90 0.41 25.51
C ASN A 95 -0.94 -0.28 24.14
N ALA A 96 -1.06 0.49 23.06
CA ALA A 96 -1.01 -0.04 21.69
C ALA A 96 0.33 -0.75 21.42
N TYR A 97 1.46 -0.15 21.81
CA TYR A 97 2.78 -0.74 21.60
C TYR A 97 2.99 -2.04 22.40
N LYS A 98 2.37 -2.14 23.58
CA LYS A 98 2.38 -3.36 24.38
C LYS A 98 1.51 -4.44 23.72
N ALA A 99 0.29 -4.08 23.31
CA ALA A 99 -0.64 -5.01 22.66
C ALA A 99 -0.06 -5.57 21.35
N LEU A 100 0.61 -4.72 20.57
CA LEU A 100 1.28 -5.09 19.31
C LEU A 100 2.66 -5.75 19.51
N LYS A 101 3.08 -6.00 20.75
CA LYS A 101 4.33 -6.69 21.10
C LYS A 101 5.56 -6.06 20.44
N THR A 102 5.68 -4.73 20.49
CA THR A 102 6.75 -3.97 19.80
C THR A 102 8.19 -4.29 20.19
N ASN A 103 8.39 -4.99 21.31
CA ASN A 103 9.70 -5.52 21.69
C ASN A 103 10.15 -6.71 20.81
N GLU A 104 9.19 -7.45 20.25
CA GLU A 104 9.40 -8.61 19.39
C GLU A 104 9.14 -8.27 17.92
N PHE A 105 8.06 -7.53 17.64
CA PHE A 105 7.61 -7.19 16.30
C PHE A 105 7.54 -5.67 16.14
N LYS A 106 8.57 -5.10 15.50
CA LYS A 106 8.71 -3.64 15.36
C LYS A 106 7.80 -3.04 14.29
N ASP A 107 7.46 -3.85 13.29
CA ASP A 107 6.85 -3.38 12.05
C ASP A 107 5.52 -4.08 11.78
N ILE A 108 4.61 -3.32 11.16
CA ILE A 108 3.45 -3.83 10.42
C ILE A 108 3.79 -3.72 8.94
N TYR A 109 3.63 -4.80 8.19
CA TYR A 109 3.94 -4.79 6.76
C TYR A 109 2.87 -5.46 5.93
N TYR A 110 2.69 -4.93 4.73
CA TYR A 110 1.79 -5.45 3.71
C TYR A 110 2.56 -5.74 2.42
N THR A 111 2.30 -6.90 1.82
CA THR A 111 2.83 -7.28 0.51
C THR A 111 1.71 -7.71 -0.41
N LEU A 112 1.59 -7.03 -1.54
CA LEU A 112 0.63 -7.39 -2.59
C LEU A 112 0.91 -8.78 -3.16
N SER A 113 -0.13 -9.58 -3.32
CA SER A 113 -0.09 -10.86 -4.03
C SER A 113 -0.72 -10.74 -5.42
N THR A 114 -1.92 -10.19 -5.51
CA THR A 114 -2.62 -9.97 -6.79
C THR A 114 -3.40 -8.67 -6.77
N SER A 115 -3.65 -8.12 -7.96
CA SER A 115 -4.53 -6.97 -8.13
C SER A 115 -5.35 -7.09 -9.40
N THR A 116 -6.57 -6.59 -9.37
CA THR A 116 -7.40 -6.38 -10.56
C THR A 116 -7.80 -4.93 -10.63
N LEU A 117 -7.56 -4.29 -11.77
CA LEU A 117 -7.87 -2.89 -12.02
C LEU A 117 -9.25 -2.77 -12.68
N SER A 118 -10.01 -1.76 -12.28
CA SER A 118 -11.23 -1.31 -12.94
C SER A 118 -11.14 0.21 -13.14
N PRO A 119 -11.11 0.71 -14.39
CA PRO A 119 -11.09 2.15 -14.64
C PRO A 119 -12.39 2.82 -14.14
N GLN A 120 -12.25 4.02 -13.62
CA GLN A 120 -13.34 4.94 -13.28
C GLN A 120 -13.14 6.25 -14.05
N LYS A 121 -14.07 7.21 -13.95
CA LYS A 121 -14.05 8.43 -14.78
C LYS A 121 -12.72 9.19 -14.72
N GLU A 122 -12.19 9.40 -13.51
CA GLU A 122 -10.96 10.18 -13.23
C GLU A 122 -10.04 9.45 -12.24
N SER A 123 -10.26 8.15 -12.05
CA SER A 123 -9.57 7.33 -11.05
C SER A 123 -9.58 5.87 -11.48
N TYR A 124 -8.93 5.02 -10.68
CA TYR A 124 -8.90 3.57 -10.85
C TYR A 124 -9.32 2.92 -9.55
N LEU A 125 -10.07 1.84 -9.61
CA LEU A 125 -10.31 0.96 -8.48
C LEU A 125 -9.45 -0.29 -8.64
N PHE A 126 -8.57 -0.53 -7.68
CA PHE A 126 -7.88 -1.80 -7.53
C PHE A 126 -8.56 -2.63 -6.46
N LYS A 127 -9.00 -3.83 -6.83
CA LYS A 127 -9.26 -4.88 -5.85
C LYS A 127 -7.96 -5.63 -5.66
N THR A 128 -7.43 -5.61 -4.45
CA THR A 128 -6.12 -6.19 -4.13
C THR A 128 -6.28 -7.36 -3.19
N ASN A 129 -5.46 -8.39 -3.38
CA ASN A 129 -5.22 -9.41 -2.38
C ASN A 129 -3.75 -9.35 -1.98
N GLY A 130 -3.47 -9.46 -0.69
CA GLY A 130 -2.10 -9.44 -0.20
C GLY A 130 -1.97 -10.00 1.19
N LYS A 131 -0.73 -10.04 1.67
CA LYS A 131 -0.36 -10.54 2.98
C LYS A 131 -0.13 -9.36 3.91
N LEU A 132 -0.97 -9.23 4.94
CA LEU A 132 -0.79 -8.26 6.02
C LEU A 132 -0.24 -8.99 7.25
N THR A 133 0.88 -8.52 7.78
CA THR A 133 1.46 -9.01 9.03
C THR A 133 1.33 -7.97 10.13
N VAL A 134 0.73 -8.39 11.25
CA VAL A 134 0.58 -7.57 12.47
C VAL A 134 0.99 -8.43 13.67
N ALA A 135 1.84 -7.89 14.54
CA ALA A 135 2.30 -8.57 15.75
C ALA A 135 2.82 -10.01 15.51
N GLY A 136 3.51 -10.21 14.37
CA GLY A 136 4.09 -11.50 13.98
C GLY A 136 3.13 -12.48 13.30
N VAL A 137 1.83 -12.17 13.21
CA VAL A 137 0.83 -13.01 12.55
C VAL A 137 0.54 -12.47 11.15
N THR A 138 0.65 -13.32 10.13
CA THR A 138 0.32 -12.97 8.74
C THR A 138 -1.05 -13.49 8.36
N LYS A 139 -1.85 -12.64 7.70
CA LYS A 139 -3.14 -12.99 7.10
C LYS A 139 -3.18 -12.58 5.63
N ASP A 140 -3.84 -13.41 4.83
CA ASP A 140 -4.27 -13.02 3.49
C ASP A 140 -5.50 -12.13 3.62
N ILE A 141 -5.42 -10.93 3.06
CA ILE A 141 -6.48 -9.92 3.13
C ILE A 141 -6.86 -9.46 1.72
N ALA A 142 -8.11 -9.07 1.58
CA ALA A 142 -8.61 -8.40 0.39
C ALA A 142 -9.00 -6.96 0.74
N MET A 143 -8.58 -5.99 -0.07
CA MET A 143 -8.96 -4.59 0.11
C MET A 143 -9.19 -3.91 -1.23
N ASP A 144 -10.13 -2.96 -1.22
CA ASP A 144 -10.38 -2.03 -2.31
C ASP A 144 -9.51 -0.79 -2.13
N MET A 145 -8.77 -0.42 -3.17
CA MET A 145 -7.87 0.74 -3.19
C MET A 145 -8.21 1.63 -4.37
N HIS A 146 -8.63 2.86 -4.07
CA HIS A 146 -8.90 3.90 -5.05
C HIS A 146 -7.60 4.63 -5.39
N VAL A 147 -7.29 4.74 -6.68
CA VAL A 147 -6.03 5.29 -7.15
C VAL A 147 -6.27 6.43 -8.12
N VAL A 148 -5.57 7.54 -7.91
CA VAL A 148 -5.56 8.70 -8.80
C VAL A 148 -4.12 8.92 -9.27
N VAL A 149 -3.97 9.15 -10.57
CA VAL A 149 -2.70 9.60 -11.16
C VAL A 149 -2.78 11.12 -11.30
N SER A 150 -1.94 11.83 -10.55
CA SER A 150 -1.88 13.29 -10.54
C SER A 150 -1.22 13.84 -11.80
N SER A 151 -1.40 15.13 -12.06
CA SER A 151 -0.82 15.82 -13.23
C SER A 151 0.71 15.86 -13.25
N ASN A 152 1.35 15.72 -12.09
CA ASN A 152 2.81 15.62 -11.91
C ASN A 152 3.31 14.16 -11.82
N ASN A 153 2.51 13.20 -12.29
CA ASN A 153 2.78 11.76 -12.27
C ASN A 153 2.92 11.15 -10.87
N THR A 154 2.52 11.83 -9.78
CA THR A 154 2.39 11.16 -8.48
C THR A 154 1.15 10.29 -8.46
N ILE A 155 1.20 9.21 -7.68
CA ILE A 155 0.10 8.25 -7.57
C ILE A 155 -0.45 8.30 -6.16
N ILE A 156 -1.71 8.69 -6.02
CA ILE A 156 -2.40 8.80 -4.73
C ILE A 156 -3.27 7.56 -4.57
N CYS A 157 -2.97 6.76 -3.55
CA CYS A 157 -3.67 5.52 -3.20
C CYS A 157 -4.49 5.74 -1.93
N LYS A 158 -5.81 5.56 -1.99
CA LYS A 158 -6.74 5.73 -0.87
C LYS A 158 -7.53 4.45 -0.60
N GLY A 159 -7.74 4.13 0.67
CA GLY A 159 -8.57 3.00 1.07
C GLY A 159 -9.00 3.05 2.53
N SER A 160 -9.84 2.08 2.88
CA SER A 160 -10.28 1.83 4.26
C SER A 160 -10.36 0.32 4.47
N TYR A 161 -9.72 -0.17 5.52
CA TYR A 161 -9.69 -1.60 5.83
C TYR A 161 -10.12 -1.84 7.27
N LYS A 162 -11.16 -2.67 7.44
CA LYS A 162 -11.62 -3.11 8.75
C LYS A 162 -10.92 -4.40 9.14
N LEU A 163 -10.41 -4.47 10.36
CA LEU A 163 -9.74 -5.65 10.88
C LEU A 163 -10.04 -5.84 12.37
N LYS A 164 -9.91 -7.08 12.84
CA LYS A 164 -10.00 -7.41 14.26
C LYS A 164 -8.63 -7.62 14.85
N MET A 165 -8.41 -7.15 16.07
CA MET A 165 -7.17 -7.41 16.79
C MET A 165 -6.98 -8.92 17.03
N SER A 166 -8.07 -9.60 17.38
CA SER A 166 -8.08 -11.03 17.66
C SER A 166 -7.66 -11.91 16.48
N ASP A 167 -7.91 -11.48 15.24
CA ASP A 167 -7.46 -12.21 14.03
C ASP A 167 -5.93 -12.32 13.97
N TYR A 168 -5.22 -11.37 14.57
CA TYR A 168 -3.77 -11.30 14.63
C TYR A 168 -3.19 -11.76 15.97
N GLY A 169 -4.01 -12.37 16.84
CA GLY A 169 -3.59 -12.80 18.18
C GLY A 169 -3.22 -11.64 19.09
N VAL A 170 -3.76 -10.45 18.81
CA VAL A 170 -3.66 -9.27 19.65
C VAL A 170 -4.92 -9.22 20.51
N GLU A 171 -4.75 -9.38 21.83
CA GLU A 171 -5.88 -9.27 22.75
C GLU A 171 -6.26 -7.80 22.93
N PRO A 172 -7.54 -7.41 22.72
CA PRO A 172 -8.00 -6.06 22.97
C PRO A 172 -7.70 -5.65 24.43
N PRO A 173 -7.02 -4.51 24.66
CA PRO A 173 -6.68 -4.08 26.01
C PRO A 173 -7.90 -3.95 26.93
N SER A 174 -7.68 -4.25 28.20
CA SER A 174 -8.69 -4.17 29.25
C SER A 174 -8.06 -3.63 30.53
N PHE A 175 -8.75 -2.71 31.20
CA PHE A 175 -8.28 -2.01 32.39
C PHE A 175 -9.32 -2.02 33.49
N MET A 176 -8.89 -1.70 34.72
CA MET A 176 -9.75 -1.63 35.90
C MET A 176 -10.59 -2.91 36.09
N MET A 177 -9.95 -4.07 36.01
CA MET A 177 -10.63 -5.39 36.12
C MET A 177 -11.78 -5.58 35.11
N GLY A 178 -11.70 -4.97 33.92
CA GLY A 178 -12.69 -5.15 32.86
C GLY A 178 -13.73 -4.03 32.75
N ILE A 179 -13.70 -3.03 33.62
CA ILE A 179 -14.60 -1.87 33.55
C ILE A 179 -14.31 -1.04 32.29
N MET A 180 -13.03 -0.92 31.92
CA MET A 180 -12.62 -0.25 30.68
C MET A 180 -12.12 -1.28 29.68
N LYS A 181 -12.74 -1.35 28.50
CA LYS A 181 -12.39 -2.35 27.49
C LYS A 181 -12.31 -1.71 26.10
N THR A 182 -11.27 -2.07 25.37
CA THR A 182 -11.11 -1.73 23.94
C THR A 182 -11.94 -2.68 23.09
N GLY A 183 -12.61 -2.14 22.07
CA GLY A 183 -13.29 -2.93 21.05
C GLY A 183 -12.30 -3.78 20.25
N ASP A 184 -12.75 -4.94 19.79
CA ASP A 184 -11.90 -5.82 18.96
C ASP A 184 -11.79 -5.33 17.51
N ASP A 185 -12.85 -4.69 17.02
CA ASP A 185 -12.89 -4.11 15.68
C ASP A 185 -12.07 -2.81 15.62
N THR A 186 -11.26 -2.70 14.57
CA THR A 186 -10.50 -1.51 14.22
C THR A 186 -10.66 -1.20 12.73
N THR A 187 -10.45 0.06 12.37
CA THR A 187 -10.49 0.51 10.97
C THR A 187 -9.23 1.30 10.66
N LEU A 188 -8.53 0.91 9.61
CA LEU A 188 -7.41 1.65 9.05
C LEU A 188 -7.91 2.45 7.84
N ASP A 189 -7.97 3.77 7.99
CA ASP A 189 -8.17 4.68 6.86
C ASP A 189 -6.81 5.16 6.38
N PHE A 190 -6.59 5.18 5.06
CA PHE A 190 -5.31 5.61 4.51
C PHE A 190 -5.44 6.36 3.19
N THR A 191 -4.55 7.33 3.02
CA THR A 191 -4.17 7.99 1.77
C THR A 191 -2.64 8.00 1.72
N VAL A 192 -2.05 7.36 0.72
CA VAL A 192 -0.59 7.25 0.56
C VAL A 192 -0.23 7.72 -0.84
N THR A 193 0.73 8.63 -0.93
CA THR A 193 1.24 9.17 -2.19
C THR A 193 2.57 8.50 -2.54
N TYR A 194 2.63 7.95 -3.74
CA TYR A 194 3.79 7.28 -4.32
C TYR A 194 4.39 8.17 -5.40
N ILE A 195 5.71 8.34 -5.37
CA ILE A 195 6.47 9.22 -6.28
C ILE A 195 7.56 8.39 -6.96
N ASN A 196 7.67 8.52 -8.30
CA ASN A 196 8.68 7.86 -9.12
C ASN A 196 10.08 8.41 -8.81
#